data_AF-A0AAV7LS67-F1
#
_entry.id   AF-A0AAV7LS67-F1
#
_cell.length_a   1.000
_cell.length_b   1.000
_cell.length_c   1.000
_cell.angle_alpha   90.00
_cell.angle_beta   90.00
_cell.angle_gamma   90.00
#
_symmetry.space_group_name_H-M   'P 1'
#
loop_
_entity.id
_entity.type
_entity.pdbx_description
1 polymer ?
#
loop_
_entity_poly.entity_id
_entity_poly.type
_entity_poly.pdbx_seq_one_letter_code
_entity_poly.pdbx_strand_id
1 'polypeptide(L)'
;MHTGGGVPMHGLVSAPASHYEDNGRPEIPALWFMAKLYLLQDMQRDLPDSIPIDPFLASLMEGMSLAEDAVIKDSVDKMIDTALRKVYFGLYLSLQATIYGTYVAQSLITDIKALYQSMVDVSDISGLLEQIKHQVEYMPDISFDVVRTTALSGGACIAARCNLVLKAWSTDSAQKASTLMLPFQGSHLFGAELEEKLDKLFKEKKHSSSLKQPSSDKLPVNPKSPFCQPSKR
;
A
#
# COMPACT_ATOMS: atom_id res chain seq x y z
N MET A 1 -36.00 28.49 -13.23
CA MET A 1 -34.68 28.78 -12.62
C MET A 1 -34.41 27.71 -11.58
N HIS A 2 -33.75 26.62 -11.97
CA HIS A 2 -33.33 25.56 -11.05
C HIS A 2 -31.86 25.77 -10.72
N THR A 3 -31.57 26.12 -9.48
CA THR A 3 -30.21 26.15 -8.92
C THR A 3 -29.77 24.72 -8.67
N GLY A 4 -28.88 24.20 -9.53
CA GLY A 4 -28.21 22.92 -9.32
C GLY A 4 -27.36 22.97 -8.05
N GLY A 5 -27.73 22.16 -7.07
CA GLY A 5 -26.90 21.90 -5.89
C GLY A 5 -25.69 21.08 -6.30
N GLY A 6 -24.57 21.75 -6.59
CA GLY A 6 -23.28 21.09 -6.79
C GLY A 6 -22.80 20.51 -5.47
N VAL A 7 -22.79 19.18 -5.36
CA VAL A 7 -22.09 18.49 -4.27
C VAL A 7 -20.60 18.80 -4.40
N PRO A 8 -19.91 19.21 -3.32
CA PRO A 8 -18.48 19.50 -3.38
C PRO A 8 -17.69 18.22 -3.68
N MET A 9 -17.20 18.10 -4.91
CA MET A 9 -16.38 16.98 -5.42
C MET A 9 -15.15 16.68 -4.54
N HIS A 10 -14.67 17.64 -3.77
CA HIS A 10 -13.54 17.47 -2.85
C HIS A 10 -13.80 16.45 -1.73
N GLY A 11 -15.05 16.26 -1.28
CA GLY A 11 -15.40 15.29 -0.24
C GLY A 11 -15.46 13.84 -0.73
N LEU A 12 -15.62 13.63 -2.04
CA LEU A 12 -15.67 12.30 -2.67
C LEU A 12 -14.28 11.69 -2.89
N VAL A 13 -13.20 12.48 -2.83
CA VAL A 13 -11.82 12.00 -2.98
C VAL A 13 -11.22 11.58 -1.63
N SER A 14 -11.62 12.21 -0.53
CA SER A 14 -11.18 11.84 0.83
C SER A 14 -11.89 10.61 1.38
N ALA A 15 -13.16 10.39 1.02
CA ALA A 15 -13.95 9.24 1.45
C ALA A 15 -13.35 7.87 1.06
N PRO A 16 -12.94 7.60 -0.19
CA PRO A 16 -12.39 6.30 -0.56
C PRO A 16 -11.08 6.00 0.17
N ALA A 17 -10.21 6.99 0.40
CA ALA A 17 -8.94 6.78 1.11
C ALA A 17 -9.17 6.24 2.54
N SER A 18 -10.09 6.85 3.30
CA SER A 18 -10.42 6.41 4.67
C SER A 18 -11.20 5.08 4.73
N HIS A 19 -11.96 4.73 3.68
CA HIS A 19 -12.77 3.51 3.65
C HIS A 19 -11.94 2.24 3.31
N TYR A 20 -10.76 2.41 2.73
CA TYR A 20 -9.79 1.32 2.49
C TYR A 20 -8.80 1.11 3.64
N GLU A 21 -8.81 1.99 4.65
CA GLU A 21 -7.93 1.93 5.83
C GLU A 21 -8.53 1.10 6.98
N ASP A 22 -9.81 0.73 6.90
CA ASP A 22 -10.51 -0.03 7.94
C ASP A 22 -10.21 -1.54 7.85
N ASN A 23 -9.01 -1.94 8.28
CA ASN A 23 -8.53 -3.28 8.69
C ASN A 23 -8.84 -4.54 7.83
N GLY A 24 -9.57 -4.41 6.73
CA GLY A 24 -9.83 -5.45 5.75
C GLY A 24 -8.84 -5.28 4.61
N ARG A 25 -7.90 -6.23 4.48
CA ARG A 25 -7.00 -6.34 3.32
C ARG A 25 -7.81 -6.03 2.05
N PRO A 26 -7.43 -5.04 1.22
CA PRO A 26 -8.21 -4.70 0.03
C PRO A 26 -8.37 -5.98 -0.80
N GLU A 27 -9.62 -6.35 -1.03
CA GLU A 27 -9.97 -7.57 -1.76
C GLU A 27 -9.42 -7.45 -3.18
N ILE A 28 -8.33 -8.20 -3.43
CA ILE A 28 -7.77 -8.54 -4.75
C ILE A 28 -8.86 -8.83 -5.81
N PRO A 29 -10.05 -9.40 -5.48
CA PRO A 29 -11.19 -9.50 -6.40
C PRO A 29 -11.56 -8.22 -7.17
N ALA A 30 -11.53 -7.04 -6.54
CA ALA A 30 -11.93 -5.78 -7.18
C ALA A 30 -10.92 -5.34 -8.26
N LEU A 31 -9.63 -5.60 -8.03
CA LEU A 31 -8.57 -5.27 -8.99
C LEU A 31 -8.59 -6.22 -10.20
N TRP A 32 -8.94 -7.49 -9.97
CA TRP A 32 -9.14 -8.47 -11.04
C TRP A 32 -10.32 -8.12 -11.95
N PHE A 33 -11.36 -7.51 -11.40
CA PHE A 33 -12.47 -7.01 -12.21
C PHE A 33 -12.03 -5.83 -13.10
N MET A 34 -11.25 -4.89 -12.57
CA MET A 34 -10.69 -3.78 -13.35
C MET A 34 -9.78 -4.24 -14.48
N ALA A 35 -8.95 -5.26 -14.23
CA ALA A 35 -8.11 -5.85 -15.27
C ALA A 35 -8.94 -6.37 -16.46
N LYS A 36 -10.20 -6.80 -16.24
CA LYS A 36 -11.13 -7.22 -17.30
C LYS A 36 -11.86 -6.05 -17.97
N LEU A 37 -12.01 -4.91 -17.31
CA LEU A 37 -12.67 -3.74 -17.87
C LEU A 37 -11.77 -2.98 -18.85
N TYR A 38 -10.47 -2.90 -18.56
CA TYR A 38 -9.50 -2.10 -19.33
C TYR A 38 -8.60 -2.95 -20.23
N LEU A 39 -9.16 -4.00 -20.83
CA LEU A 39 -8.42 -4.96 -21.65
C LEU A 39 -7.85 -4.33 -22.92
N LEU A 40 -6.57 -3.99 -22.86
CA LEU A 40 -5.74 -3.75 -24.05
C LEU A 40 -5.22 -5.11 -24.52
N GLN A 41 -5.70 -5.58 -25.68
CA GLN A 41 -5.37 -6.91 -26.23
C GLN A 41 -3.85 -7.18 -26.30
N ASP A 42 -3.05 -6.14 -26.52
CA ASP A 42 -1.59 -6.25 -26.63
C ASP A 42 -0.87 -6.26 -25.27
N MET A 43 -1.50 -5.75 -24.21
CA MET A 43 -0.90 -5.65 -22.86
C MET A 43 -1.23 -6.86 -21.98
N GLN A 44 -2.11 -7.74 -22.44
CA GLN A 44 -2.64 -8.84 -21.64
C GLN A 44 -1.83 -10.13 -21.73
N ARG A 45 -0.99 -10.28 -22.78
CA ARG A 45 -0.30 -11.57 -23.02
C ARG A 45 0.66 -11.97 -21.91
N ASP A 46 1.23 -11.02 -21.20
CA ASP A 46 2.24 -11.26 -20.18
C ASP A 46 2.10 -10.23 -19.05
N LEU A 47 0.99 -10.22 -18.32
CA LEU A 47 0.97 -9.50 -17.04
C LEU A 47 1.43 -10.47 -15.95
N PRO A 48 2.73 -10.49 -15.60
CA PRO A 48 3.19 -11.40 -14.58
C PRO A 48 2.63 -10.95 -13.22
N ASP A 49 2.30 -11.90 -12.36
CA ASP A 49 1.85 -11.65 -10.98
C ASP A 49 2.88 -10.83 -10.15
N SER A 50 4.11 -10.72 -10.66
CA SER A 50 5.18 -9.86 -10.18
C SER A 50 6.14 -9.48 -11.31
N ILE A 51 6.82 -8.33 -11.21
CA ILE A 51 7.95 -8.04 -12.11
C ILE A 51 8.98 -9.17 -11.96
N PRO A 52 9.29 -9.92 -13.04
CA PRO A 52 10.29 -10.98 -12.96
C PRO A 52 11.65 -10.36 -12.66
N ILE A 53 12.40 -10.98 -11.75
CA ILE A 53 13.79 -10.64 -11.52
C ILE A 53 14.58 -11.18 -12.72
N ASP A 54 15.53 -10.38 -13.24
CA ASP A 54 16.37 -10.82 -14.36
C ASP A 54 17.01 -12.18 -14.06
N PRO A 55 16.94 -13.18 -14.96
CA PRO A 55 17.47 -14.52 -14.72
C PRO A 55 18.94 -14.52 -14.33
N PHE A 56 19.74 -13.61 -14.90
CA PHE A 56 21.14 -13.44 -14.54
C PHE A 56 21.32 -12.98 -13.08
N LEU A 57 20.49 -12.04 -12.63
CA LEU A 57 20.52 -11.52 -11.27
C LEU A 57 20.01 -12.58 -10.30
N ALA A 58 18.95 -13.30 -10.67
CA ALA A 58 18.47 -14.47 -9.94
C ALA A 58 19.56 -15.54 -9.82
N SER A 59 20.27 -15.88 -10.89
CA SER A 59 21.39 -16.83 -10.86
C SER A 59 22.57 -16.36 -10.02
N LEU A 60 22.89 -15.06 -10.03
CA LEU A 60 23.92 -14.46 -9.17
C LEU A 60 23.52 -14.56 -7.68
N MET A 61 22.23 -14.39 -7.38
CA MET A 61 21.67 -14.55 -6.05
C MET A 61 21.53 -16.03 -5.63
N GLU A 62 21.27 -16.94 -6.59
CA GLU A 62 21.21 -18.39 -6.37
C GLU A 62 22.56 -19.00 -6.03
N GLY A 63 23.67 -18.42 -6.52
CA GLY A 63 25.01 -18.69 -6.02
C GLY A 63 25.16 -18.46 -4.51
N MET A 64 24.21 -17.76 -3.87
CA MET A 64 24.07 -17.53 -2.43
C MET A 64 22.85 -18.20 -1.77
N SER A 65 22.22 -19.20 -2.41
CA SER A 65 21.15 -20.10 -1.91
C SER A 65 19.69 -19.73 -2.28
N LEU A 66 19.22 -20.41 -3.33
CA LEU A 66 17.89 -21.01 -3.64
C LEU A 66 16.60 -20.15 -3.63
N ALA A 67 15.88 -20.19 -4.76
CA ALA A 67 14.48 -19.85 -5.04
C ALA A 67 14.01 -18.41 -4.74
N GLU A 68 13.19 -17.82 -5.62
CA GLU A 68 12.63 -16.47 -5.46
C GLU A 68 11.98 -16.23 -4.08
N ASP A 69 11.36 -17.28 -3.50
CA ASP A 69 10.77 -17.26 -2.14
C ASP A 69 11.76 -17.51 -0.99
N ALA A 70 12.97 -17.96 -1.29
CA ALA A 70 14.01 -18.31 -0.31
C ALA A 70 15.24 -17.37 -0.32
N VAL A 71 15.31 -16.45 -1.28
CA VAL A 71 16.21 -15.27 -1.25
C VAL A 71 15.85 -14.34 -0.08
N ILE A 72 14.56 -14.10 0.12
CA ILE A 72 14.07 -13.22 1.19
C ILE A 72 13.79 -14.06 2.44
N LYS A 73 14.78 -14.24 3.30
CA LYS A 73 14.62 -15.04 4.54
C LYS A 73 13.88 -14.29 5.65
N ASP A 74 14.00 -12.96 5.69
CA ASP A 74 13.37 -12.14 6.72
C ASP A 74 11.87 -11.97 6.41
N SER A 75 11.03 -12.31 7.39
CA SER A 75 9.58 -12.08 7.34
C SER A 75 9.21 -10.63 7.03
N VAL A 76 9.98 -9.64 7.53
CA VAL A 76 9.72 -8.22 7.29
C VAL A 76 10.01 -7.87 5.83
N ASP A 77 11.10 -8.40 5.27
CA ASP A 77 11.42 -8.18 3.86
C ASP A 77 10.36 -8.82 2.94
N LYS A 78 9.80 -9.98 3.31
CA LYS A 78 8.66 -10.57 2.58
C LYS A 78 7.43 -9.66 2.60
N MET A 79 7.14 -9.02 3.74
CA MET A 79 6.05 -8.06 3.85
C MET A 79 6.28 -6.82 2.99
N ILE A 80 7.52 -6.31 2.95
CA ILE A 80 7.91 -5.18 2.10
C ILE A 80 7.77 -5.56 0.62
N ASP A 81 8.30 -6.71 0.21
CA ASP A 81 8.19 -7.19 -1.18
C ASP A 81 6.73 -7.35 -1.61
N THR A 82 5.91 -8.00 -0.77
CA THR A 82 4.47 -8.15 -1.00
C THR A 82 3.78 -6.80 -1.18
N ALA A 83 4.15 -5.80 -0.37
CA ALA A 83 3.60 -4.46 -0.48
C ALA A 83 4.06 -3.78 -1.78
N LEU A 84 5.32 -3.91 -2.17
CA LEU A 84 5.84 -3.37 -3.43
C LEU A 84 5.18 -4.00 -4.66
N ARG A 85 4.92 -5.31 -4.64
CA ARG A 85 4.14 -5.98 -5.70
C ARG A 85 2.74 -5.39 -5.85
N LYS A 86 2.07 -5.12 -4.72
CA LYS A 86 0.75 -4.45 -4.73
C LYS A 86 0.82 -3.02 -5.27
N VAL A 87 1.87 -2.27 -4.94
CA VAL A 87 2.11 -0.93 -5.51
C VAL A 87 2.25 -1.03 -7.01
N TYR A 88 3.11 -1.93 -7.50
CA TYR A 88 3.33 -2.12 -8.93
C TYR A 88 2.03 -2.47 -9.67
N PHE A 89 1.31 -3.47 -9.17
CA PHE A 89 0.07 -3.93 -9.78
C PHE A 89 -1.02 -2.85 -9.79
N GLY A 90 -1.19 -2.11 -8.69
CA GLY A 90 -2.16 -1.02 -8.62
C GLY A 90 -1.80 0.15 -9.57
N LEU A 91 -0.52 0.51 -9.66
CA LEU A 91 -0.06 1.53 -10.63
C LEU A 91 -0.23 1.07 -12.08
N TYR A 92 0.03 -0.20 -12.37
CA TYR A 92 -0.21 -0.77 -13.69
C TYR A 92 -1.69 -0.67 -14.09
N LEU A 93 -2.61 -1.04 -13.21
CA LEU A 93 -4.05 -0.92 -13.46
C LEU A 93 -4.48 0.55 -13.63
N SER A 94 -3.94 1.45 -12.80
CA SER A 94 -4.16 2.90 -12.96
C SER A 94 -3.69 3.39 -14.33
N LEU A 95 -2.55 2.89 -14.81
CA LEU A 95 -2.02 3.24 -16.12
C LEU A 95 -2.91 2.71 -17.24
N GLN A 96 -3.39 1.46 -17.16
CA GLN A 96 -4.33 0.90 -18.14
C GLN A 96 -5.62 1.72 -18.21
N ALA A 97 -6.23 2.03 -17.06
CA ALA A 97 -7.43 2.85 -17.00
C ALA A 97 -7.20 4.25 -17.61
N THR A 98 -6.03 4.84 -17.34
CA THR A 98 -5.65 6.15 -17.91
C THR A 98 -5.46 6.09 -19.43
N ILE A 99 -4.83 5.04 -19.95
CA ILE A 99 -4.66 4.82 -21.38
C ILE A 99 -6.04 4.67 -22.05
N TYR A 100 -6.91 3.85 -21.48
CA TYR A 100 -8.27 3.67 -21.97
C TYR A 100 -9.06 4.99 -21.95
N GLY A 101 -8.98 5.74 -20.85
CA GLY A 101 -9.56 7.08 -20.76
C GLY A 101 -9.03 8.02 -21.84
N THR A 102 -7.74 7.95 -22.16
CA THR A 102 -7.16 8.76 -23.25
C THR A 102 -7.77 8.40 -24.60
N TYR A 103 -7.97 7.11 -24.90
CA TYR A 103 -8.64 6.67 -26.12
C TYR A 103 -10.11 7.13 -26.18
N VAL A 104 -10.86 7.00 -25.10
CA VAL A 104 -12.25 7.49 -25.04
C VAL A 104 -12.30 9.00 -25.24
N ALA A 105 -11.37 9.77 -24.65
CA ALA A 105 -11.30 11.22 -24.85
C ALA A 105 -11.03 11.58 -26.31
N GLN A 106 -10.11 10.88 -26.97
CA GLN A 106 -9.81 11.09 -28.39
C GLN A 106 -10.99 10.72 -29.29
N SER A 107 -11.68 9.62 -28.99
CA SER A 107 -12.91 9.22 -29.70
C SER A 107 -13.99 10.28 -29.54
N LEU A 108 -14.22 10.76 -28.32
CA LEU A 108 -15.19 11.82 -28.02
C LEU A 108 -14.91 13.10 -28.81
N ILE A 109 -13.65 13.53 -28.89
CA ILE A 109 -13.27 14.70 -29.70
C ILE A 109 -13.57 14.46 -31.19
N THR A 110 -13.35 13.24 -31.67
CA THR A 110 -13.62 12.86 -33.07
C THR A 110 -15.11 12.83 -33.36
N ASP A 111 -15.91 12.25 -32.46
CA ASP A 111 -17.36 12.14 -32.58
C ASP A 111 -18.03 13.52 -32.49
N ILE A 112 -17.54 14.41 -31.62
CA ILE A 112 -17.99 15.81 -31.57
C ILE A 112 -17.70 16.53 -32.90
N LYS A 113 -16.52 16.31 -33.50
CA LYS A 113 -16.20 16.90 -34.82
C LYS A 113 -17.11 16.35 -35.91
N ALA A 114 -17.40 15.05 -35.90
CA ALA A 114 -18.35 14.43 -36.82
C ALA A 114 -19.78 14.96 -36.63
N LEU A 115 -20.20 15.21 -35.38
CA LEU A 115 -21.47 15.85 -35.06
C LEU A 115 -21.55 17.26 -35.66
N TYR A 116 -20.50 18.08 -35.55
CA TYR A 116 -20.48 19.41 -36.18
C TYR A 116 -20.57 19.35 -37.71
N GLN A 117 -19.99 18.33 -38.34
CA GLN A 117 -20.06 18.15 -39.80
C GLN A 117 -21.45 17.64 -40.25
N SER A 118 -22.05 16.73 -39.49
CA SER A 118 -23.39 16.18 -39.76
C SER A 118 -24.53 17.15 -39.40
N MET A 119 -24.30 18.21 -38.63
CA MET A 119 -25.31 19.28 -38.52
C MET A 119 -25.62 19.97 -39.87
N VAL A 120 -24.77 19.76 -40.89
CA VAL A 120 -25.01 20.21 -42.27
C VAL A 120 -25.87 19.21 -43.06
N ASP A 121 -25.79 17.90 -42.75
CA ASP A 121 -26.53 16.82 -43.40
C ASP A 121 -27.34 16.02 -42.36
N VAL A 122 -28.67 16.17 -42.37
CA VAL A 122 -29.63 15.72 -41.32
C VAL A 122 -29.63 14.20 -41.00
N SER A 123 -28.75 13.39 -41.61
CA SER A 123 -28.70 11.96 -41.33
C SER A 123 -27.95 11.63 -40.03
N ASP A 124 -28.66 10.93 -39.13
CA ASP A 124 -28.17 10.19 -37.96
C ASP A 124 -27.47 10.98 -36.83
N ILE A 125 -27.94 12.20 -36.59
CA ILE A 125 -27.52 13.04 -35.45
C ILE A 125 -27.84 12.36 -34.10
N SER A 126 -28.93 11.60 -34.01
CA SER A 126 -29.36 10.95 -32.77
C SER A 126 -28.41 9.85 -32.31
N GLY A 127 -27.91 9.01 -33.23
CA GLY A 127 -26.97 7.93 -32.87
C GLY A 127 -25.63 8.49 -32.38
N LEU A 128 -25.10 9.51 -33.06
CA LEU A 128 -23.88 10.20 -32.63
C LEU A 128 -24.03 10.86 -31.26
N LEU A 129 -25.17 11.50 -30.99
CA LEU A 129 -25.41 12.15 -29.70
C LEU A 129 -25.53 11.14 -28.56
N GLU A 130 -26.13 9.98 -28.80
CA GLU A 130 -26.22 8.89 -27.83
C GLU A 130 -24.84 8.27 -27.55
N GLN A 131 -24.01 8.08 -28.58
CA GLN A 131 -22.62 7.62 -28.41
C GLN A 131 -21.79 8.62 -27.60
N ILE A 132 -21.86 9.92 -27.92
CA ILE A 132 -21.18 10.98 -27.17
C ILE A 132 -21.63 10.98 -25.70
N LYS A 133 -22.94 10.86 -25.46
CA LYS A 133 -23.49 10.77 -24.11
C LYS A 133 -22.88 9.61 -23.33
N HIS A 134 -22.84 8.41 -23.92
CA HIS A 134 -22.28 7.23 -23.28
C HIS A 134 -20.79 7.42 -22.95
N GLN A 135 -20.00 8.00 -23.85
CA GLN A 135 -18.58 8.29 -23.61
C GLN A 135 -18.37 9.28 -22.46
N VAL A 136 -19.20 10.32 -22.38
CA VAL A 136 -19.14 11.32 -21.31
C VAL A 136 -19.56 10.71 -19.97
N GLU A 137 -20.59 9.86 -19.95
CA GLU A 137 -21.04 9.16 -18.75
C GLU A 137 -20.00 8.16 -18.23
N TYR A 138 -19.20 7.55 -19.11
CA TYR A 138 -18.17 6.59 -18.74
C TYR A 138 -16.88 7.22 -18.17
N MET A 139 -16.58 8.48 -18.51
CA MET A 139 -15.35 9.17 -18.07
C MET A 139 -15.17 9.32 -16.55
N PRO A 140 -16.22 9.67 -15.78
CA PRO A 140 -16.16 9.67 -14.32
C PRO A 140 -15.76 8.31 -13.75
N ASP A 141 -16.30 7.21 -14.28
CA ASP A 141 -16.01 5.86 -13.80
C ASP A 141 -14.54 5.52 -13.96
N ILE A 142 -13.95 5.82 -15.12
CA ILE A 142 -12.50 5.70 -15.35
C ILE A 142 -11.71 6.51 -14.33
N SER A 143 -12.13 7.75 -14.08
CA SER A 143 -11.44 8.65 -13.16
C SER A 143 -11.51 8.13 -11.72
N PHE A 144 -12.65 7.61 -11.29
CA PHE A 144 -12.81 6.97 -9.99
C PHE A 144 -11.93 5.74 -9.86
N ASP A 145 -11.85 4.92 -10.90
CA ASP A 145 -11.02 3.73 -10.94
C ASP A 145 -9.52 4.03 -10.83
N VAL A 146 -9.06 5.09 -11.51
CA VAL A 146 -7.69 5.62 -11.38
C VAL A 146 -7.41 6.10 -9.96
N VAL A 147 -8.30 6.90 -9.38
CA VAL A 147 -8.16 7.41 -8.00
C VAL A 147 -8.13 6.25 -7.00
N ARG A 148 -9.01 5.26 -7.17
CA ARG A 148 -9.10 4.08 -6.31
C ARG A 148 -7.82 3.25 -6.35
N THR A 149 -7.34 2.91 -7.54
CA THR A 149 -6.11 2.10 -7.71
C THR A 149 -4.87 2.85 -7.25
N THR A 150 -4.81 4.16 -7.47
CA THR A 150 -3.74 5.02 -6.95
C THR A 150 -3.75 5.10 -5.43
N ALA A 151 -4.93 5.27 -4.80
CA ALA A 151 -5.05 5.30 -3.34
C ALA A 151 -4.63 3.97 -2.70
N LEU A 152 -5.06 2.83 -3.27
CA LEU A 152 -4.65 1.49 -2.83
C LEU A 152 -3.13 1.29 -2.94
N SER A 153 -2.53 1.75 -4.03
CA SER A 153 -1.08 1.73 -4.24
C SER A 153 -0.37 2.63 -3.23
N GLY A 154 -0.92 3.81 -2.94
CA GLY A 154 -0.43 4.71 -1.90
C GLY A 154 -0.42 4.04 -0.52
N GLY A 155 -1.51 3.37 -0.14
CA GLY A 155 -1.60 2.61 1.10
C GLY A 155 -0.58 1.48 1.19
N ALA A 156 -0.38 0.72 0.11
CA ALA A 156 0.65 -0.31 0.05
C ALA A 156 2.08 0.27 0.18
N CYS A 157 2.34 1.41 -0.45
CA CYS A 157 3.62 2.11 -0.32
C CYS A 157 3.88 2.58 1.12
N ILE A 158 2.87 3.14 1.79
CA ILE A 158 2.94 3.52 3.20
C ILE A 158 3.23 2.29 4.06
N ALA A 159 2.52 1.18 3.85
CA ALA A 159 2.76 -0.06 4.58
C ALA A 159 4.20 -0.58 4.40
N ALA A 160 4.74 -0.54 3.18
CA ALA A 160 6.13 -0.91 2.91
C ALA A 160 7.11 -0.01 3.68
N ARG A 161 6.88 1.32 3.67
CA ARG A 161 7.70 2.29 4.41
C ARG A 161 7.63 2.08 5.93
N CYS A 162 6.45 1.80 6.47
CA CYS A 162 6.28 1.50 7.89
C CYS A 162 7.08 0.25 8.29
N ASN A 163 7.00 -0.83 7.52
CA ASN A 163 7.77 -2.05 7.77
C ASN A 163 9.29 -1.78 7.69
N LEU A 164 9.74 -1.01 6.71
CA LEU A 164 11.15 -0.64 6.56
C LEU A 164 11.69 0.13 7.78
N VAL A 165 10.93 1.11 8.28
CA VAL A 165 11.32 1.90 9.46
C VAL A 165 11.32 1.02 10.73
N LEU A 166 10.30 0.19 10.93
CA LEU A 166 10.21 -0.68 12.10
C LEU A 166 11.23 -1.83 12.08
N LYS A 167 11.77 -2.18 10.91
CA LYS A 167 12.87 -3.15 10.79
C LYS A 167 14.09 -2.72 11.63
N ALA A 168 14.46 -1.44 11.53
CA ALA A 168 15.58 -0.86 12.28
C ALA A 168 15.27 -0.58 13.76
N TRP A 169 13.99 -0.63 14.15
CA TRP A 169 13.58 -0.35 15.52
C TRP A 169 13.89 -1.55 16.44
N SER A 170 14.63 -1.33 17.53
CA SER A 170 15.05 -2.35 18.49
C SER A 170 13.98 -2.67 19.54
N THR A 171 12.73 -2.80 19.12
CA THR A 171 11.60 -3.18 19.97
C THR A 171 11.15 -4.62 19.73
N ASP A 172 10.35 -5.14 20.66
CA ASP A 172 9.74 -6.46 20.53
C ASP A 172 8.76 -6.51 19.35
N SER A 173 8.64 -7.68 18.74
CA SER A 173 7.77 -7.97 17.60
C SER A 173 6.31 -7.60 17.89
N ALA A 174 5.84 -7.77 19.13
CA ALA A 174 4.49 -7.37 19.54
C ALA A 174 4.26 -5.86 19.45
N GLN A 175 5.26 -5.05 19.81
CA GLN A 175 5.19 -3.59 19.71
C GLN A 175 5.22 -3.14 18.25
N LYS A 176 6.06 -3.76 17.42
CA LYS A 176 6.08 -3.50 15.98
C LYS A 176 4.74 -3.80 15.32
N ALA A 177 4.14 -4.95 15.65
CA ALA A 177 2.81 -5.32 15.17
C ALA A 177 1.74 -4.32 15.61
N SER A 178 1.74 -3.89 16.88
CA SER A 178 0.80 -2.87 17.39
C SER A 178 0.98 -1.51 16.73
N THR A 179 2.20 -1.14 16.35
CA THR A 179 2.50 0.12 15.65
C THR A 179 2.09 0.06 14.18
N LEU A 180 2.18 -1.11 13.53
CA LEU A 180 1.71 -1.31 12.15
C LEU A 180 0.19 -1.20 12.00
N MET A 181 -0.58 -1.37 13.07
CA MET A 181 -2.05 -1.27 13.08
C MET A 181 -2.55 0.17 13.26
N LEU A 182 -1.65 1.15 13.38
CA LEU A 182 -2.03 2.55 13.52
C LEU A 182 -2.54 3.11 12.18
N PRO A 183 -3.64 3.89 12.18
CA PRO A 183 -4.14 4.51 10.96
C PRO A 183 -3.17 5.56 10.45
N PHE A 184 -3.08 5.69 9.12
CA PHE A 184 -2.25 6.70 8.50
C PHE A 184 -2.92 8.08 8.59
N GLN A 185 -2.20 9.08 9.13
CA GLN A 185 -2.75 10.44 9.34
C GLN A 185 -2.29 11.45 8.29
N GLY A 186 -1.88 11.00 7.09
CA GLY A 186 -1.56 11.86 5.94
C GLY A 186 -0.17 12.53 5.98
N SER A 187 0.24 13.04 7.14
CA SER A 187 1.48 13.83 7.30
C SER A 187 2.65 13.03 7.87
N HIS A 188 2.36 11.99 8.67
CA HIS A 188 3.34 11.17 9.37
C HIS A 188 2.98 9.69 9.20
N LEU A 189 3.98 8.81 9.17
CA LEU A 189 3.78 7.36 8.96
C LEU A 189 2.90 6.71 10.04
N PHE A 190 2.98 7.18 11.28
CA PHE A 190 2.27 6.59 12.42
C PHE A 190 1.43 7.60 13.24
N GLY A 191 1.49 8.89 12.89
CA GLY A 191 0.71 9.95 13.52
C GLY A 191 0.96 10.18 15.01
N ALA A 192 0.05 10.94 15.63
CA ALA A 192 0.11 11.29 17.05
C ALA A 192 -0.09 10.09 17.99
N GLU A 193 -0.73 9.02 17.52
CA GLU A 193 -0.97 7.80 18.30
C GLU A 193 0.33 7.08 18.68
N LEU A 194 1.36 7.15 17.82
CA LEU A 194 2.68 6.62 18.17
C LEU A 194 3.34 7.44 19.29
N GLU A 195 3.22 8.76 19.24
CA GLU A 195 3.76 9.65 20.28
C GLU A 195 3.12 9.34 21.63
N GLU A 196 1.80 9.17 21.67
CA GLU A 196 1.07 8.79 22.89
C GLU A 196 1.51 7.41 23.42
N LYS A 197 1.69 6.42 22.54
CA LYS A 197 2.20 5.09 22.93
C LYS A 197 3.62 5.18 23.50
N LEU A 198 4.51 5.94 22.87
CA LEU A 198 5.88 6.14 23.34
C LEU A 198 5.90 6.84 24.70
N ASP A 199 5.11 7.89 24.88
CA ASP A 199 5.00 8.63 26.14
C ASP A 199 4.53 7.75 27.30
N LYS A 200 3.55 6.88 27.05
CA LYS A 200 3.08 5.89 28.04
C LYS A 200 4.21 4.93 28.44
N LEU A 201 4.94 4.38 27.45
CA LEU A 201 6.07 3.48 27.71
C LEU A 201 7.19 4.17 28.50
N PHE A 202 7.51 5.43 28.18
CA PHE A 202 8.53 6.19 28.91
C PHE A 202 8.10 6.53 30.35
N LYS A 203 6.82 6.82 30.58
CA LYS A 203 6.27 7.05 31.94
C LYS A 203 6.30 5.78 32.78
N GLU A 204 5.90 4.63 32.22
CA GLU A 204 5.94 3.33 32.91
C GLU A 204 7.38 2.91 33.27
N LYS A 205 8.35 3.20 32.39
CA LYS A 205 9.78 2.93 32.66
C LYS A 205 10.37 3.81 33.76
N LYS A 206 9.84 5.02 33.96
CA LYS A 206 10.21 5.91 35.09
C LYS A 206 9.60 5.44 36.42
N HIS A 207 8.39 4.88 36.40
CA HIS A 207 7.75 4.33 37.60
C HIS A 207 8.32 2.96 38.02
N SER A 208 8.73 2.12 37.07
CA SER A 208 9.36 0.81 37.38
C SER A 208 10.82 0.92 37.82
N SER A 209 11.54 1.96 37.39
CA SER A 209 12.92 2.22 37.85
C SER A 209 12.98 2.87 39.24
N SER A 210 11.89 3.47 39.72
CA SER A 210 11.78 4.07 41.06
C SER A 210 11.30 3.11 42.16
N LEU A 211 10.86 1.88 41.80
CA LEU A 211 10.44 0.85 42.78
C LEU A 211 11.53 -0.17 43.16
N LYS A 212 12.74 -0.09 42.62
CA LYS A 212 13.88 -0.87 43.13
C LYS A 212 14.54 -0.13 44.28
N GLN A 213 13.90 -0.13 45.46
CA GLN A 213 14.62 0.14 46.70
C GLN A 213 15.61 -1.01 46.95
N PRO A 214 16.87 -0.72 47.35
CA PRO A 214 17.78 -1.75 47.80
C PRO A 214 17.27 -2.28 49.15
N SER A 215 16.74 -3.51 49.19
CA SER A 215 16.53 -4.23 50.43
C SER A 215 17.91 -4.47 51.06
N SER A 216 18.24 -3.62 52.02
CA SER A 216 19.45 -3.69 52.83
C SER A 216 19.24 -4.72 53.94
N ASP A 217 19.21 -6.00 53.58
CA ASP A 217 19.32 -7.07 54.57
C ASP A 217 20.78 -7.53 54.70
N LYS A 218 21.26 -7.28 55.92
CA LYS A 218 22.60 -7.54 56.43
C LYS A 218 22.82 -9.06 56.59
N LEU A 219 23.91 -9.56 55.97
CA LEU A 219 24.90 -10.58 56.36
C LEU A 219 24.51 -11.73 57.35
N PRO A 220 25.06 -12.95 57.16
CA PRO A 220 26.39 -13.18 57.72
C PRO A 220 27.42 -13.81 56.77
N VAL A 221 28.60 -13.24 56.89
CA VAL A 221 29.91 -13.79 56.54
C VAL A 221 30.03 -15.22 57.09
N ASN A 222 30.38 -16.18 56.24
CA ASN A 222 30.92 -17.46 56.68
C ASN A 222 32.36 -17.60 56.16
N PRO A 223 33.38 -17.50 57.03
CA PRO A 223 34.75 -17.77 56.68
C PRO A 223 35.09 -19.21 57.13
N LYS A 224 35.35 -20.12 56.19
CA LYS A 224 36.33 -21.21 56.34
C LYS A 224 36.51 -21.98 55.02
N SER A 225 37.77 -22.03 54.62
CA SER A 225 38.45 -22.71 53.51
C SER A 225 38.53 -24.25 53.73
N PRO A 226 39.37 -25.08 53.05
CA PRO A 226 40.27 -24.87 51.88
C PRO A 226 40.28 -26.05 50.84
N PHE A 227 41.20 -25.96 49.86
CA PHE A 227 41.94 -27.08 49.24
C PHE A 227 41.27 -27.99 48.17
N CYS A 228 41.70 -27.87 46.90
CA CYS A 228 42.49 -28.92 46.20
C CYS A 228 42.89 -28.50 44.76
N GLN A 229 44.04 -29.03 44.35
CA GLN A 229 44.97 -28.62 43.29
C GLN A 229 44.62 -29.05 41.85
N PRO A 230 45.36 -28.56 40.82
CA PRO A 230 45.14 -28.92 39.42
C PRO A 230 45.85 -30.23 39.02
N SER A 231 45.17 -31.06 38.22
CA SER A 231 45.78 -32.21 37.53
C SER A 231 46.18 -31.81 36.12
N LYS A 232 47.48 -31.79 35.84
CA LYS A 232 48.05 -31.82 34.49
C LYS A 232 48.21 -33.28 34.04
N ARG A 233 47.83 -33.57 32.80
CA ARG A 233 48.51 -34.53 31.93
C ARG A 233 48.53 -33.96 30.52
#